data_AF-A0A3C7VWH2-F1
#
_entry.id   AF-A0A3C7VWH2-F1
#
_cell.length_a   1.000
_cell.length_b   1.000
_cell.length_c   1.000
_cell.angle_alpha   90.00
_cell.angle_beta   90.00
_cell.angle_gamma   90.00
#
_symmetry.space_group_name_H-M   'P 1'
#
loop_
_entity.id
_entity.type
_entity.pdbx_description
1 polymer ?
#
loop_
_entity_poly.entity_id
_entity_poly.type
_entity_poly.pdbx_seq_one_letter_code
_entity_poly.pdbx_strand_id
1 'polypeptide(L)'
;MQGTAAHGQESLPVDAILDDLARALATRGEALLQAEPGAGKTTRVPLHLLDAPWLAGRRILLVEPRRLAARSAAAFLAGRLGEAPGER
;
A
#
# COMPACT_ATOMS: atom_id res chain seq x y z
N MET A 1 -11.70 13.94 -29.03
CA MET A 1 -12.25 12.58 -29.01
C MET A 1 -11.40 11.78 -28.01
N GLN A 2 -11.65 11.94 -26.70
CA GLN A 2 -12.30 10.96 -25.80
C GLN A 2 -11.58 9.59 -25.77
N GLY A 3 -11.06 9.07 -24.66
CA GLY A 3 -11.23 9.47 -23.25
C GLY A 3 -10.05 9.06 -22.36
N THR A 4 -9.70 9.97 -21.46
CA THR A 4 -9.01 9.68 -20.20
C THR A 4 -10.03 8.98 -19.30
N ALA A 5 -10.06 7.65 -19.33
CA ALA A 5 -10.77 6.89 -18.31
C ALA A 5 -10.00 7.03 -17.00
N ALA A 6 -10.30 8.12 -16.27
CA ALA A 6 -10.15 8.16 -14.83
C ALA A 6 -10.99 7.01 -14.27
N HIS A 7 -10.39 5.83 -14.13
CA HIS A 7 -10.97 4.74 -13.38
C HIS A 7 -11.08 5.24 -11.95
N GLY A 8 -12.32 5.45 -11.50
CA GLY A 8 -12.64 6.14 -10.26
C GLY A 8 -11.76 5.66 -9.12
N GLN A 9 -11.25 6.60 -8.33
CA GLN A 9 -10.73 6.28 -7.01
C GLN A 9 -11.92 5.83 -6.16
N GLU A 10 -12.37 4.58 -6.34
CA GLU A 10 -13.32 3.97 -5.43
C GLU A 10 -12.61 3.83 -4.09
N SER A 11 -13.19 4.45 -3.06
CA SER A 11 -12.65 4.41 -1.71
C SER A 11 -12.66 2.96 -1.23
N LEU A 12 -11.49 2.48 -0.80
CA LEU A 12 -11.39 1.17 -0.16
C LEU A 12 -11.62 1.32 1.35
N PRO A 13 -12.14 0.30 2.04
CA PRO A 13 -12.37 0.36 3.48
C PRO A 13 -11.14 0.77 4.31
N VAL A 14 -9.93 0.40 3.86
CA VAL A 14 -8.69 0.78 4.55
C VAL A 14 -8.40 2.28 4.48
N ASP A 15 -8.91 3.01 3.49
CA ASP A 15 -8.57 4.42 3.29
C ASP A 15 -9.00 5.28 4.49
N ALA A 16 -10.08 4.89 5.18
CA ALA A 16 -10.60 5.58 6.36
C ALA A 16 -9.69 5.53 7.61
N ILE A 17 -8.66 4.67 7.62
CA ILE A 17 -7.82 4.43 8.80
C ILE A 17 -6.32 4.65 8.55
N LEU A 18 -5.93 5.04 7.33
CA LEU A 18 -4.51 5.12 6.95
C LEU A 18 -3.73 6.13 7.80
N ASP A 19 -4.32 7.30 8.03
CA ASP A 19 -3.67 8.36 8.82
C ASP A 19 -3.50 7.96 10.29
N ASP A 20 -4.49 7.27 10.86
CA ASP A 20 -4.41 6.77 12.23
C ASP A 20 -3.37 5.65 12.37
N LEU A 21 -3.27 4.77 11.36
CA LEU A 21 -2.22 3.77 11.28
C LEU A 21 -0.82 4.41 11.20
N ALA A 22 -0.63 5.40 10.32
CA ALA A 22 0.63 6.10 10.18
C ALA A 22 1.05 6.78 11.49
N ARG A 23 0.10 7.39 12.21
CA ARG A 23 0.32 7.99 13.52
C ARG A 23 0.67 6.95 14.58
N ALA A 24 -0.02 5.81 14.61
CA ALA A 24 0.27 4.72 15.54
C ALA A 24 1.70 4.18 15.34
N LEU A 25 2.11 3.96 14.08
CA LEU A 25 3.46 3.52 13.75
C LEU A 25 4.52 4.58 14.09
N ALA A 26 4.25 5.86 13.83
CA ALA A 26 5.18 6.94 14.18
C ALA A 26 5.42 7.08 15.69
N THR A 27 4.40 6.78 16.50
CA THR A 27 4.42 7.01 17.96
C THR A 27 4.83 5.77 18.75
N ARG A 28 4.42 4.57 18.31
CA ARG A 28 4.63 3.31 19.03
C ARG A 28 5.61 2.38 18.33
N GLY A 29 5.90 2.59 17.05
CA GLY A 29 6.74 1.71 16.23
C GLY A 29 6.05 0.45 15.72
N GLU A 30 4.82 0.15 16.19
CA GLU A 30 4.06 -1.04 15.82
C GLU A 30 2.55 -0.79 15.86
N ALA A 31 1.80 -1.55 15.05
CA ALA A 31 0.35 -1.52 15.00
C ALA A 31 -0.21 -2.84 14.46
N LEU A 32 -1.37 -3.26 14.95
CA LEU A 32 -2.14 -4.36 14.37
C LEU A 32 -3.27 -3.80 13.50
N LEU A 33 -3.26 -4.17 12.23
CA LEU A 33 -4.31 -3.81 11.29
C LEU A 33 -5.18 -5.03 10.97
N GLN A 34 -6.42 -5.01 11.44
CA GLN A 34 -7.47 -5.94 11.02
C GLN A 34 -8.41 -5.28 10.02
N ALA A 35 -8.77 -6.02 8.96
CA ALA A 35 -9.80 -5.61 8.01
C ALA A 35 -10.29 -6.84 7.24
N GLU A 36 -11.40 -6.71 6.51
CA GLU A 36 -11.90 -7.79 5.67
C GLU A 36 -10.98 -8.08 4.45
N PRO A 37 -11.05 -9.27 3.85
CA PRO A 37 -10.45 -9.54 2.55
C PRO A 37 -10.94 -8.51 1.51
N GLY A 38 -10.04 -8.05 0.63
CA GLY A 38 -10.37 -7.03 -0.37
C GLY A 38 -10.41 -5.58 0.15
N ALA A 39 -10.22 -5.35 1.45
CA ALA A 39 -10.25 -4.00 2.04
C ALA A 39 -9.13 -3.05 1.58
N GLY A 40 -8.15 -3.53 0.81
CA GLY A 40 -7.03 -2.72 0.31
C GLY A 40 -5.76 -2.76 1.15
N LYS A 41 -5.67 -3.62 2.17
CA LYS A 41 -4.52 -3.67 3.10
C LYS A 41 -3.17 -3.83 2.40
N THR A 42 -3.05 -4.79 1.48
CA THR A 42 -1.79 -5.07 0.77
C THR A 42 -1.49 -4.04 -0.33
N THR A 43 -2.50 -3.32 -0.81
CA THR A 43 -2.41 -2.46 -2.00
C THR A 43 -2.35 -0.97 -1.71
N ARG A 44 -2.86 -0.51 -0.56
CA ARG A 44 -2.88 0.90 -0.13
C ARG A 44 -1.90 1.19 0.99
N VAL A 45 -1.82 0.34 2.00
CA VAL A 45 -1.01 0.60 3.21
C VAL A 45 0.47 0.78 2.87
N PRO A 46 1.13 -0.09 2.08
CA PRO A 46 2.55 0.10 1.79
C PRO A 46 2.82 1.43 1.07
N LEU A 47 1.98 1.79 0.10
CA LEU A 47 2.11 3.03 -0.67
C LEU A 47 1.93 4.27 0.21
N HIS A 48 0.93 4.27 1.09
CA HIS A 48 0.69 5.37 2.03
C HIS A 48 1.88 5.57 2.99
N LEU A 49 2.56 4.48 3.37
CA LEU A 49 3.69 4.54 4.30
C LEU A 49 5.04 4.86 3.62
N LEU A 50 5.14 4.89 2.29
CA LEU A 50 6.39 5.21 1.58
C LEU A 50 6.91 6.62 1.94
N ASP A 51 6.00 7.56 2.14
CA ASP A 51 6.33 8.95 2.48
C ASP A 51 6.34 9.22 4.00
N ALA A 52 6.22 8.16 4.81
CA ALA A 52 6.17 8.32 6.26
C ALA A 52 7.52 8.85 6.80
N PRO A 53 7.54 9.94 7.60
CA PRO A 53 8.79 10.53 8.09
C PRO A 53 9.69 9.55 8.84
N TRP A 54 9.08 8.62 9.61
CA TRP A 54 9.82 7.61 10.36
C TRP A 54 10.46 6.54 9.47
N LEU A 55 10.00 6.35 8.22
CA LEU A 55 10.64 5.43 7.29
C LEU A 55 12.04 5.92 6.92
N ALA A 56 12.21 7.25 6.82
CA ALA A 56 13.50 7.92 6.61
C ALA A 56 14.29 7.33 5.42
N GLY A 57 13.62 7.10 4.30
CA GLY A 57 14.21 6.53 3.09
C GLY A 57 14.60 5.04 3.18
N ARG A 58 14.26 4.36 4.29
CA ARG A 58 14.45 2.92 4.43
C ARG A 58 13.41 2.15 3.62
N ARG A 59 13.60 0.84 3.50
CA ARG A 59 12.73 -0.06 2.75
C ARG A 59 11.59 -0.59 3.62
N ILE A 60 10.41 -0.74 3.03
CA ILE A 60 9.31 -1.52 3.60
C ILE A 60 9.44 -2.97 3.13
N LEU A 61 9.47 -3.92 4.06
CA LEU A 61 9.41 -5.35 3.76
C LEU A 61 7.97 -5.84 3.90
N LEU A 62 7.35 -6.18 2.78
CA LEU A 62 6.01 -6.77 2.74
C LEU A 62 6.11 -8.29 2.60
N VAL A 63 5.71 -9.03 3.64
CA VAL A 63 5.77 -10.49 3.66
C VAL A 63 4.39 -11.07 3.30
N GLU A 64 4.35 -11.94 2.30
CA GLU A 64 3.15 -12.69 1.91
C GLU A 64 3.53 -14.18 1.77
N PRO A 65 2.82 -15.11 2.45
CA PRO A 65 3.19 -16.53 2.46
C PRO A 65 3.03 -17.24 1.12
N ARG A 66 2.22 -16.67 0.20
CA ARG A 66 1.92 -17.28 -1.10
C ARG A 66 2.68 -16.58 -2.21
N ARG A 67 3.57 -17.32 -2.89
CA ARG A 67 4.39 -16.81 -4.02
C ARG A 67 3.56 -16.08 -5.08
N LEU A 68 2.40 -16.62 -5.46
CA LEU A 68 1.55 -15.98 -6.47
C LEU A 68 1.00 -14.63 -5.96
N ALA A 69 0.51 -14.57 -4.73
CA ALA A 69 0.00 -13.33 -4.13
C ALA A 69 1.12 -12.29 -3.97
N ALA A 70 2.32 -12.70 -3.56
CA ALA A 70 3.48 -11.82 -3.47
C ALA A 70 3.85 -11.20 -4.83
N ARG A 71 3.89 -12.01 -5.90
CA ARG A 71 4.15 -11.53 -7.26
C ARG A 71 3.05 -10.59 -7.76
N SER A 72 1.78 -10.91 -7.51
CA SER A 72 0.66 -10.07 -7.88
C SER A 72 0.68 -8.73 -7.13
N ALA A 73 0.99 -8.74 -5.83
CA ALA A 73 1.15 -7.53 -5.04
C ALA A 73 2.30 -6.66 -5.55
N ALA A 74 3.46 -7.24 -5.84
CA ALA A 74 4.60 -6.50 -6.39
C ALA A 74 4.27 -5.85 -7.74
N ALA A 75 3.64 -6.61 -8.66
CA ALA A 75 3.17 -6.07 -9.94
C ALA A 75 2.16 -4.94 -9.79
N PHE A 76 1.19 -5.11 -8.88
CA PHE A 76 0.19 -4.09 -8.60
C PHE A 76 0.83 -2.81 -8.05
N LEU A 77 1.66 -2.93 -7.01
CA LEU A 77 2.28 -1.80 -6.33
C LEU A 77 3.22 -1.02 -7.25
N ALA A 78 4.08 -1.71 -8.01
CA ALA A 78 4.95 -1.08 -9.00
C ALA A 78 4.14 -0.35 -10.08
N GLY A 79 3.07 -0.98 -10.60
CA GLY A 79 2.19 -0.35 -11.57
C GLY A 79 1.49 0.91 -11.04
N ARG A 80 1.19 0.99 -9.73
CA ARG A 80 0.64 2.21 -9.10
C ARG A 80 1.65 3.34 -8.98
N LEU A 81 2.94 3.02 -8.98
CA LEU A 81 4.04 3.99 -9.00
C LEU A 81 4.49 4.34 -10.42
N GLY A 82 3.94 3.68 -11.45
CA GLY A 82 4.37 3.85 -12.84
C GLY A 82 5.69 3.15 -13.15
N GLU A 83 6.03 2.09 -12.41
CA GLU A 83 7.31 1.36 -12.45
C GLU A 83 7.08 -0.11 -12.80
N ALA A 84 8.14 -0.82 -13.20
CA ALA A 84 8.12 -2.28 -13.32
C ALA A 84 8.60 -2.97 -12.02
N PRO A 85 8.14 -4.20 -11.72
CA PRO A 85 8.64 -4.95 -10.57
C PRO A 85 10.17 -5.15 -10.60
N GLY A 86 10.84 -4.76 -9.52
CA GLY A 86 12.30 -4.85 -9.40
C GLY A 86 13.04 -3.58 -9.84
N GLU A 87 12.34 -2.55 -10.29
CA GLU A 87 12.91 -1.21 -10.45
C GLU A 87 13.03 -0.53 -9.06
N ARG A 88 14.17 0.16 -8.85
CA ARG A 88 14.64 0.81 -7.60
C ARG A 88 15.12 -0.11 -6.45
#